data_AF-A0A536CPV2-F1
#
_entry.id   AF-A0A536CPV2-F1
#
_cell.length_a   1.000
_cell.length_b   1.000
_cell.length_c   1.000
_cell.angle_alpha   90.00
_cell.angle_beta   90.00
_cell.angle_gamma   90.00
#
_symmetry.space_group_name_H-M   'P 1'
#
loop_
_entity.id
_entity.type
_entity.pdbx_description
1 polymer ?
#
loop_
_entity_poly.entity_id
_entity_poly.type
_entity_poly.pdbx_seq_one_letter_code
_entity_poly.pdbx_strand_id
1 'polypeptide(L)'
;SDILTRPRSKREVEAFKEDMPTWADFAAFGMLIDKVGEYQLDEMISSSYQPIEDYLPQILREEKGHISYGQQQLEKLVRSGDEGRTQAQAAIDKWYVVGLDMFGQSNSARTERYIEWGLKRRTNEEARRQYIAEVDPQIEALGLVIPNKLQGRKYL
;
A
#
# COMPACT_ATOMS: atom_id res chain seq x y z
N SER A 1 -16.13 12.95 -14.87
CA SER A 1 -15.02 12.50 -14.02
C SER A 1 -13.73 12.65 -14.82
N ASP A 2 -12.73 13.34 -14.29
CA ASP A 2 -11.39 13.54 -14.89
C ASP A 2 -10.37 12.53 -14.35
N ILE A 3 -10.82 11.43 -13.74
CA ILE A 3 -9.97 10.53 -12.95
C ILE A 3 -8.76 9.98 -13.73
N LEU A 4 -8.90 9.74 -15.04
CA LEU A 4 -7.84 9.24 -15.91
C LEU A 4 -6.90 10.34 -16.43
N THR A 5 -7.33 11.61 -16.44
CA THR A 5 -6.58 12.74 -17.02
C THR A 5 -6.11 13.74 -15.97
N ARG A 6 -6.49 13.55 -14.70
CA ARG A 6 -6.12 14.43 -13.60
C ARG A 6 -4.61 14.42 -13.40
N PRO A 7 -3.95 15.60 -13.46
CA PRO A 7 -2.51 15.70 -13.18
C PRO A 7 -2.18 15.15 -11.80
N ARG A 8 -1.02 14.47 -11.67
CA ARG A 8 -0.58 13.86 -10.40
C ARG A 8 -0.57 14.87 -9.25
N SER A 9 -0.11 16.09 -9.49
CA SER A 9 -0.09 17.18 -8.50
C SER A 9 -1.47 17.56 -7.94
N LYS A 10 -2.56 17.18 -8.63
CA LYS A 10 -3.95 17.44 -8.21
C LYS A 10 -4.64 16.21 -7.60
N ARG A 11 -3.94 15.10 -7.39
CA ARG A 11 -4.50 13.92 -6.71
C ARG A 11 -4.57 14.16 -5.20
N GLU A 12 -5.51 13.53 -4.50
CA GLU A 12 -5.74 13.82 -3.08
C GLU A 12 -4.68 13.15 -2.18
N VAL A 13 -4.39 11.88 -2.44
CA VAL A 13 -3.48 11.09 -1.61
C VAL A 13 -2.06 11.21 -2.14
N GLU A 14 -1.13 11.54 -1.23
CA GLU A 14 0.28 11.83 -1.51
C GLU A 14 0.98 10.72 -2.31
N ALA A 15 0.71 9.44 -1.99
CA ALA A 15 1.30 8.30 -2.69
C ALA A 15 1.09 8.33 -4.21
N PHE A 16 -0.03 8.87 -4.69
CA PHE A 16 -0.30 8.95 -6.13
C PHE A 16 0.26 10.23 -6.79
N LYS A 17 0.87 11.13 -6.00
CA LYS A 17 1.60 12.30 -6.48
C LYS A 17 3.05 11.98 -6.81
N GLU A 18 3.62 10.97 -6.14
CA GLU A 18 5.01 10.55 -6.30
C GLU A 18 5.34 10.17 -7.75
N ASP A 19 6.60 10.41 -8.15
CA ASP A 19 7.12 9.96 -9.44
C ASP A 19 7.29 8.44 -9.46
N MET A 20 7.01 7.80 -10.59
CA MET A 20 7.19 6.35 -10.79
C MET A 20 7.94 6.11 -12.12
N PRO A 21 9.21 6.56 -12.25
CA PRO A 21 9.90 6.59 -13.53
C PRO A 21 10.48 5.23 -13.94
N THR A 22 10.67 4.30 -13.01
CA THR A 22 11.31 3.01 -13.29
C THR A 22 10.34 1.84 -13.24
N TRP A 23 10.72 0.73 -13.85
CA TRP A 23 10.00 -0.54 -13.70
C TRP A 23 10.03 -1.06 -12.26
N ALA A 24 11.13 -0.81 -11.54
CA ALA A 24 11.24 -1.16 -10.13
C ALA A 24 10.23 -0.39 -9.27
N ASP A 25 10.01 0.91 -9.55
CA ASP A 25 8.98 1.69 -8.87
C ASP A 25 7.59 1.10 -9.09
N PHE A 26 7.25 0.75 -10.34
CA PHE A 26 5.97 0.13 -10.66
C PHE A 26 5.78 -1.22 -9.92
N ALA A 27 6.82 -2.06 -9.89
CA ALA A 27 6.76 -3.34 -9.22
C ALA A 27 6.61 -3.21 -7.69
N ALA A 28 7.37 -2.30 -7.07
CA ALA A 28 7.26 -1.99 -5.64
C ALA A 28 5.91 -1.32 -5.30
N PHE A 29 5.39 -0.46 -6.17
CA PHE A 29 4.06 0.11 -6.02
C PHE A 29 3.00 -0.99 -5.94
N GLY A 30 3.01 -1.95 -6.88
CA GLY A 30 2.06 -3.05 -6.86
C GLY A 30 2.17 -3.91 -5.60
N MET A 31 3.39 -4.26 -5.18
CA MET A 31 3.57 -5.06 -3.97
C MET A 31 3.18 -4.32 -2.69
N LEU A 32 3.50 -3.03 -2.57
CA LEU A 32 3.40 -2.29 -1.32
C LEU A 32 2.17 -1.38 -1.25
N ILE A 33 1.91 -0.58 -2.28
CA ILE A 33 0.83 0.41 -2.29
C ILE A 33 -0.52 -0.23 -2.59
N ASP A 34 -0.61 -1.14 -3.56
CA ASP A 34 -1.88 -1.86 -3.81
C ASP A 34 -2.23 -2.77 -2.62
N LYS A 35 -1.22 -3.25 -1.87
CA LYS A 35 -1.45 -3.94 -0.59
C LYS A 35 -2.04 -3.02 0.48
N VAL A 36 -1.66 -1.74 0.52
CA VAL A 36 -2.36 -0.76 1.35
C VAL A 36 -3.80 -0.55 0.85
N GLY A 37 -4.02 -0.53 -0.47
CA GLY A 37 -5.34 -0.49 -1.09
C GLY A 37 -6.22 -1.66 -0.64
N GLU A 38 -5.69 -2.90 -0.66
CA GLU A 38 -6.37 -4.08 -0.12
C GLU A 38 -6.75 -3.86 1.36
N TYR A 39 -5.82 -3.38 2.18
CA TYR A 39 -6.11 -3.07 3.58
C TYR A 39 -7.23 -2.03 3.73
N GLN A 40 -7.21 -0.94 2.97
CA GLN A 40 -8.25 0.10 3.00
C GLN A 40 -9.64 -0.42 2.57
N LEU A 41 -9.70 -1.39 1.66
CA LEU A 41 -10.93 -2.06 1.25
C LEU A 41 -11.41 -3.07 2.31
N ASP A 42 -10.48 -3.85 2.83
CA ASP A 42 -10.70 -4.85 3.89
C ASP A 42 -11.17 -4.20 5.20
N GLU A 43 -10.81 -2.94 5.44
CA GLU A 43 -11.38 -2.12 6.52
C GLU A 43 -12.89 -1.94 6.45
N MET A 44 -13.46 -1.96 5.24
CA MET A 44 -14.88 -1.72 4.98
C MET A 44 -15.70 -3.01 4.95
N ILE A 45 -15.10 -4.18 5.17
CA ILE A 45 -15.84 -5.43 5.30
C ILE A 45 -16.77 -5.36 6.51
N SER A 46 -18.01 -5.81 6.32
CA SER A 46 -19.11 -5.68 7.26
C SER A 46 -19.49 -4.23 7.58
N SER A 47 -19.29 -3.32 6.61
CA SER A 47 -19.69 -1.92 6.74
C SER A 47 -21.20 -1.77 6.94
N SER A 48 -21.60 -0.81 7.77
CA SER A 48 -23.00 -0.40 7.96
C SER A 48 -23.63 0.17 6.68
N TYR A 49 -22.81 0.52 5.68
CA TYR A 49 -23.24 0.92 4.34
C TYR A 49 -23.15 -0.27 3.36
N GLN A 50 -24.24 -1.03 3.29
CA GLN A 50 -24.37 -2.26 2.49
C GLN A 50 -23.87 -2.15 1.04
N PRO A 51 -24.11 -1.05 0.28
CA PRO A 51 -23.66 -1.00 -1.10
C PRO A 51 -22.14 -1.14 -1.27
N ILE A 52 -21.32 -0.75 -0.29
CA ILE A 52 -19.87 -1.02 -0.38
C ILE A 52 -19.58 -2.51 -0.21
N GLU A 53 -20.19 -3.13 0.81
CA GLU A 53 -20.03 -4.56 1.12
C GLU A 53 -20.31 -5.44 -0.11
N ASP A 54 -21.36 -5.12 -0.86
CA ASP A 54 -21.79 -5.89 -2.04
C ASP A 54 -20.71 -5.95 -3.15
N TYR A 55 -19.87 -4.91 -3.28
CA TYR A 55 -18.83 -4.83 -4.31
C TYR A 55 -17.43 -5.24 -3.83
N LEU A 56 -17.16 -5.26 -2.52
CA LEU A 56 -15.84 -5.58 -1.98
C LEU A 56 -15.28 -6.92 -2.45
N PRO A 57 -16.04 -8.04 -2.52
CA PRO A 57 -15.49 -9.33 -2.92
C PRO A 57 -14.93 -9.34 -4.35
N GLN A 58 -15.50 -8.55 -5.25
CA GLN A 58 -14.99 -8.41 -6.61
C GLN A 58 -13.69 -7.60 -6.62
N ILE A 59 -13.70 -6.43 -6.00
CA ILE A 59 -12.55 -5.52 -5.98
C ILE A 59 -11.36 -6.19 -5.29
N LEU A 60 -11.57 -6.82 -4.13
CA LEU A 60 -10.51 -7.54 -3.40
C LEU A 60 -9.94 -8.72 -4.20
N ARG A 61 -10.71 -9.33 -5.10
CA ARG A 61 -10.19 -10.37 -6.00
C ARG A 61 -9.26 -9.78 -7.05
N GLU A 62 -9.60 -8.61 -7.59
CA GLU A 62 -8.79 -7.88 -8.56
C GLU A 62 -7.49 -7.37 -7.92
N GLU A 63 -7.55 -6.81 -6.70
CA GLU A 63 -6.37 -6.28 -5.99
C GLU A 63 -5.31 -7.35 -5.69
N LYS A 64 -5.74 -8.59 -5.38
CA LYS A 64 -4.80 -9.72 -5.23
C LYS A 64 -3.96 -9.95 -6.48
N GLY A 65 -4.53 -9.69 -7.66
CA GLY A 65 -3.82 -9.75 -8.93
C GLY A 65 -2.72 -8.69 -9.04
N HIS A 66 -3.02 -7.44 -8.67
CA HIS A 66 -2.06 -6.34 -8.70
C HIS A 66 -0.88 -6.61 -7.75
N ILE A 67 -1.19 -7.00 -6.51
CA ILE A 67 -0.19 -7.30 -5.48
C ILE A 67 0.72 -8.44 -5.91
N SER A 68 0.11 -9.55 -6.36
CA SER A 68 0.85 -10.71 -6.84
C SER A 68 1.73 -10.38 -8.05
N TYR A 69 1.24 -9.55 -8.96
CA TYR A 69 2.01 -9.13 -10.12
C TYR A 69 3.23 -8.28 -9.71
N GLY A 70 3.05 -7.29 -8.85
CA GLY A 70 4.14 -6.45 -8.33
C GLY A 70 5.24 -7.27 -7.66
N GLN A 71 4.85 -8.21 -6.79
CA GLN A 71 5.78 -9.12 -6.11
C GLN A 71 6.57 -9.99 -7.12
N GLN A 72 5.90 -10.57 -8.12
CA GLN A 72 6.56 -11.37 -9.16
C GLN A 72 7.53 -10.55 -10.01
N GLN A 73 7.23 -9.27 -10.27
CA GLN A 73 8.14 -8.40 -11.02
C GLN A 73 9.37 -8.02 -10.20
N LEU A 74 9.22 -7.76 -8.91
CA LEU A 74 10.37 -7.56 -8.01
C LEU A 74 11.25 -8.81 -7.94
N GLU A 75 10.64 -9.99 -7.82
CA GLU A 75 11.38 -11.26 -7.81
C GLU A 75 12.19 -11.47 -9.08
N LYS A 76 11.62 -11.18 -10.26
CA LYS A 76 12.33 -11.23 -11.54
C LYS A 76 13.49 -10.23 -11.58
N LEU A 77 13.27 -9.02 -11.07
CA LEU A 77 14.28 -7.97 -11.05
C LEU A 77 15.45 -8.33 -10.12
N VAL A 78 15.19 -8.87 -8.93
CA VAL A 78 16.26 -9.34 -8.04
C VAL A 78 17.04 -10.50 -8.68
N ARG A 79 16.35 -11.40 -9.39
CA ARG A 79 16.99 -12.52 -10.10
C ARG A 79 17.81 -12.11 -11.31
N SER A 80 17.68 -10.89 -11.82
CA SER A 80 18.43 -10.44 -13.00
C SER A 80 19.88 -10.04 -12.69
N GLY A 81 20.26 -9.96 -11.40
CA GLY A 81 21.62 -9.66 -10.96
C GLY A 81 21.72 -8.43 -10.05
N ASP A 82 22.94 -8.00 -9.77
CA ASP A 82 23.23 -6.95 -8.77
C ASP A 82 22.59 -5.60 -9.09
N GLU A 83 22.55 -5.22 -10.38
CA GLU A 83 21.89 -3.99 -10.81
C GLU A 83 20.38 -4.06 -10.54
N GLY A 84 19.73 -5.17 -10.89
CA GLY A 84 18.31 -5.38 -10.64
C GLY A 84 17.98 -5.40 -9.15
N ARG A 85 18.79 -6.08 -8.33
CA ARG A 85 18.68 -6.04 -6.87
C ARG A 85 18.80 -4.62 -6.33
N THR A 86 19.74 -3.83 -6.84
CA THR A 86 19.94 -2.43 -6.43
C THR A 86 18.72 -1.57 -6.77
N GLN A 87 18.17 -1.73 -7.98
CA GLN A 87 16.95 -1.03 -8.38
C GLN A 87 15.74 -1.44 -7.54
N ALA A 88 15.58 -2.75 -7.27
CA ALA A 88 14.52 -3.26 -6.41
C ALA A 88 14.62 -2.71 -4.98
N GLN A 89 15.81 -2.68 -4.39
CA GLN A 89 16.03 -2.11 -3.06
C GLN A 89 15.66 -0.63 -3.02
N ALA A 90 16.14 0.16 -3.98
CA ALA A 90 15.83 1.60 -4.04
C ALA A 90 14.32 1.86 -4.16
N ALA A 91 13.60 1.03 -4.92
CA ALA A 91 12.15 1.12 -5.03
C ALA A 91 11.44 0.72 -3.72
N ILE A 92 11.87 -0.35 -3.05
CA ILE A 92 11.35 -0.76 -1.73
C ILE A 92 11.59 0.35 -0.70
N ASP A 93 12.79 0.91 -0.62
CA ASP A 93 13.14 1.97 0.34
C ASP A 93 12.19 3.18 0.23
N LYS A 94 11.85 3.55 -1.01
CA LYS A 94 10.93 4.65 -1.29
C LYS A 94 9.48 4.29 -0.97
N TRP A 95 8.95 3.23 -1.58
CA TRP A 95 7.52 2.94 -1.54
C TRP A 95 7.04 2.36 -0.21
N TYR A 96 7.94 1.77 0.58
CA TYR A 96 7.62 1.29 1.92
C TYR A 96 7.17 2.43 2.83
N VAL A 97 7.96 3.50 2.93
CA VAL A 97 7.64 4.67 3.77
C VAL A 97 6.35 5.35 3.30
N VAL A 98 6.18 5.48 1.98
CA VAL A 98 4.95 6.03 1.36
C VAL A 98 3.72 5.20 1.72
N GLY A 99 3.82 3.87 1.61
CA GLY A 99 2.73 2.96 1.96
C GLY A 99 2.37 3.06 3.44
N LEU A 100 3.35 3.13 4.33
CA LEU A 100 3.06 3.28 5.76
C LEU A 100 2.40 4.62 6.10
N ASP A 101 2.68 5.70 5.37
CA ASP A 101 2.03 7.01 5.53
C ASP A 101 0.59 7.03 5.02
N MET A 102 0.22 6.16 4.07
CA MET A 102 -1.15 6.06 3.56
C MET A 102 -2.17 5.61 4.62
N PHE A 103 -1.73 4.97 5.70
CA PHE A 103 -2.61 4.66 6.84
C PHE A 103 -2.97 5.91 7.66
N GLY A 104 -2.25 7.03 7.49
CA GLY A 104 -2.46 8.25 8.26
C GLY A 104 -2.04 8.14 9.72
N GLN A 105 -2.38 9.16 10.51
CA GLN A 105 -1.99 9.25 11.93
C GLN A 105 -2.71 8.20 12.79
N SER A 106 -2.00 7.70 13.80
CA SER A 106 -2.54 6.70 14.74
C SER A 106 -3.69 7.27 15.58
N ASN A 107 -3.53 8.48 16.13
CA ASN A 107 -4.52 9.15 16.98
C ASN A 107 -5.56 9.97 16.19
N SER A 108 -6.17 9.36 15.16
CA SER A 108 -7.13 10.04 14.29
C SER A 108 -8.55 10.02 14.88
N ALA A 109 -9.05 11.18 15.34
CA ALA A 109 -10.45 11.32 15.76
C ALA A 109 -11.47 10.98 14.64
N ARG A 110 -11.04 10.92 13.37
CA ARG A 110 -11.88 10.45 12.27
C ARG A 110 -12.00 8.93 12.26
N THR A 111 -10.93 8.19 12.56
CA THR A 111 -10.97 6.71 12.58
C THR A 111 -11.91 6.23 13.69
N GLU A 112 -11.92 6.90 14.84
CA GLU A 112 -12.82 6.60 15.95
C GLU A 112 -14.29 6.71 15.53
N ARG A 113 -14.67 7.82 14.88
CA ARG A 113 -16.05 8.01 14.37
C ARG A 113 -16.44 7.01 13.29
N TYR A 114 -15.52 6.68 12.37
CA TYR A 114 -15.82 5.71 11.31
C TYR A 114 -16.05 4.31 11.88
N ILE A 115 -15.34 3.94 12.94
CA ILE A 115 -15.58 2.69 13.66
C ILE A 115 -16.91 2.74 14.42
N GLU A 116 -17.21 3.85 15.11
CA GLU A 116 -18.49 4.05 15.81
C GLU A 116 -19.69 3.92 14.85
N TRP A 117 -19.57 4.44 13.63
CA TRP A 117 -20.60 4.33 12.59
C TRP A 117 -20.62 2.98 11.88
N GLY A 118 -19.69 2.08 12.20
CA GLY A 118 -19.56 0.79 11.55
C GLY A 118 -19.11 0.86 10.09
N LEU A 119 -18.44 1.93 9.66
CA LEU A 119 -17.92 2.07 8.28
C LEU A 119 -16.52 1.47 8.11
N LYS A 120 -15.78 1.31 9.22
CA LYS A 120 -14.41 0.83 9.29
C LYS A 120 -14.25 -0.08 10.51
N ARG A 121 -13.44 -1.14 10.41
CA ARG A 121 -13.30 -2.14 11.48
C ARG A 121 -12.06 -2.01 12.38
N ARG A 122 -10.96 -1.42 11.90
CA ARG A 122 -9.71 -1.23 12.68
C ARG A 122 -9.29 0.24 12.72
N THR A 123 -8.52 0.61 13.74
CA THR A 123 -7.81 1.89 13.77
C THR A 123 -6.72 1.94 12.70
N ASN A 124 -6.24 3.14 12.38
CA ASN A 124 -5.12 3.32 11.46
C ASN A 124 -3.85 2.60 11.93
N GLU A 125 -3.59 2.60 13.24
CA GLU A 125 -2.43 1.95 13.83
C GLU A 125 -2.51 0.42 13.73
N GLU A 126 -3.67 -0.16 14.08
CA GLU A 126 -3.88 -1.61 14.01
C GLU A 126 -3.70 -2.13 12.58
N ALA A 127 -4.32 -1.47 11.60
CA ALA A 127 -4.19 -1.82 10.19
C ALA A 127 -2.74 -1.72 9.71
N ARG A 128 -2.03 -0.64 10.09
CA ARG A 128 -0.61 -0.45 9.73
C ARG A 128 0.30 -1.50 10.35
N ARG A 129 0.06 -1.87 11.61
CA ARG A 129 0.84 -2.91 12.30
C ARG A 129 0.67 -4.28 11.64
N GLN A 130 -0.55 -4.63 11.25
CA GLN A 130 -0.82 -5.88 10.54
C GLN A 130 -0.20 -5.87 9.14
N TYR A 131 -0.32 -4.75 8.41
CA TYR A 131 0.35 -4.56 7.13
C TYR A 131 1.85 -4.82 7.24
N ILE A 132 2.54 -4.16 8.19
CA ILE A 132 3.98 -4.34 8.43
C ILE A 132 4.31 -5.82 8.68
N ALA A 133 3.53 -6.49 9.53
CA ALA A 133 3.75 -7.90 9.85
C ALA A 133 3.60 -8.84 8.64
N GLU A 134 2.82 -8.44 7.63
CA GLU A 134 2.66 -9.18 6.37
C GLU A 134 3.71 -8.84 5.32
N VAL A 135 4.10 -7.57 5.17
CA VAL A 135 5.02 -7.16 4.10
C VAL A 135 6.48 -7.36 4.44
N ASP A 136 6.88 -7.24 5.71
CA ASP A 136 8.28 -7.39 6.13
C ASP A 136 8.85 -8.77 5.74
N PRO A 137 8.18 -9.91 6.02
CA PRO A 137 8.68 -11.21 5.61
C PRO A 137 8.73 -11.39 4.09
N GLN A 138 7.89 -10.69 3.33
CA GLN A 138 7.90 -10.77 1.87
C GLN A 138 9.10 -10.03 1.27
N ILE A 139 9.49 -8.88 1.86
CA ILE A 139 10.72 -8.16 1.48
C ILE A 139 11.94 -9.03 1.78
N GLU A 140 12.00 -9.66 2.95
CA GLU A 140 13.07 -10.58 3.32
C GLU A 140 13.15 -11.80 2.39
N ALA A 141 12.01 -12.36 1.99
CA ALA A 141 11.94 -13.48 1.06
C ALA A 141 12.46 -13.13 -0.35
N LEU A 142 12.40 -11.85 -0.74
CA LEU A 142 13.05 -11.34 -1.95
C LEU A 142 14.56 -11.15 -1.79
N GLY A 143 15.11 -11.35 -0.58
CA GLY A 143 16.53 -11.09 -0.27
C GLY A 143 16.89 -9.61 -0.23
N LEU A 144 15.89 -8.75 0.03
CA LEU A 144 16.02 -7.31 0.19
C LEU A 144 16.02 -6.95 1.69
N VAL A 145 16.49 -5.75 2.01
CA VAL A 145 16.54 -5.23 3.37
C VAL A 145 15.25 -4.47 3.68
N ILE A 146 14.65 -4.75 4.85
CA ILE A 146 13.48 -4.01 5.33
C ILE A 146 13.89 -2.55 5.61
N PRO A 147 13.22 -1.54 5.01
CA PRO A 147 13.55 -0.14 5.25
C PRO A 147 13.27 0.28 6.69
N ASN A 148 13.94 1.34 7.15
CA ASN A 148 13.66 1.92 8.46
C ASN A 148 12.24 2.51 8.51
N LYS A 149 11.38 1.91 9.33
CA LYS A 149 9.94 2.23 9.48
C LYS A 149 9.65 3.67 9.89
N LEU A 150 10.62 4.37 10.49
CA LEU A 150 10.47 5.74 11.01
C LEU A 150 11.12 6.79 10.10
N GLN A 151 12.00 6.38 9.18
CA GLN A 151 12.75 7.31 8.35
C GLN A 151 11.83 7.91 7.28
N GLY A 152 11.75 9.24 7.22
CA GLY A 152 11.01 9.94 6.17
C GLY A 152 9.48 9.89 6.28
N ARG A 153 8.94 9.36 7.39
CA ARG A 153 7.49 9.29 7.64
C ARG A 153 6.88 10.66 7.93
N LYS A 154 5.76 10.96 7.29
CA LYS A 154 4.89 12.13 7.57
C LYS A 154 3.92 11.84 8.71
N TYR A 155 3.47 10.60 8.85
CA TYR A 155 2.46 10.21 9.83
C TYR A 155 2.93 9.03 10.68
N LEU A 156 2.81 9.18 12.00
CA LEU A 156 3.10 8.16 13.01
C LEU A 156 1.82 7.67 13.69
#